data_AF-A0A7C1CFL8-F1
#
_entry.id   AF-A0A7C1CFL8-F1
#
_cell.length_a   1.000
_cell.length_b   1.000
_cell.length_c   1.000
_cell.angle_alpha   90.00
_cell.angle_beta   90.00
_cell.angle_gamma   90.00
#
_symmetry.space_group_name_H-M   'P 1'
#
loop_
_entity.id
_entity.type
_entity.pdbx_description
1 polymer ?
#
loop_
_entity_poly.entity_id
_entity_poly.type
_entity_poly.pdbx_seq_one_letter_code
_entity_poly.pdbx_strand_id
1 'polypeptide(L)'
;MPAEVVSSKTVAIRVVSALVILLVLLWLFSTSLFIPIRIYREIYLGNIIVAVIAFIFALKAEELASPLSSEVSLRFRLNSQKIGGTLKWGLRLISLAVLYVGLHGVLFQILTWYFEHSVSSTIYNAVFVVTGSVIVYQVIKAITS
;
A
#
# COMPACT_ATOMS: atom_id res chain seq x y z
N MET A 1 -22.18 12.94 28.91
CA MET A 1 -20.90 12.37 28.43
C MET A 1 -20.45 13.21 27.25
N PRO A 2 -19.43 14.08 27.40
CA PRO A 2 -18.92 14.81 26.25
C PRO A 2 -18.19 13.81 25.36
N ALA A 3 -18.57 13.75 24.08
CA ALA A 3 -17.90 12.94 23.08
C ALA A 3 -16.41 13.30 23.09
N GLU A 4 -15.55 12.33 23.41
CA GLU A 4 -14.11 12.49 23.28
C GLU A 4 -13.82 12.94 21.84
N VAL A 5 -13.35 14.18 21.72
CA VAL A 5 -12.65 14.65 20.53
C VAL A 5 -11.40 13.80 20.46
N VAL A 6 -11.50 12.62 19.85
CA VAL A 6 -10.33 11.75 19.60
C VAL A 6 -9.36 12.59 18.79
N SER A 7 -8.29 13.05 19.45
CA SER A 7 -7.30 13.92 18.84
C SER A 7 -6.78 13.28 17.55
N SER A 8 -6.71 14.04 16.46
CA SER A 8 -6.19 13.58 15.15
C SER A 8 -4.81 12.91 15.28
N LYS A 9 -4.01 13.31 16.27
CA LYS A 9 -2.74 12.66 16.65
C LYS A 9 -2.90 11.22 17.07
N THR A 10 -3.87 10.93 17.94
CA THR A 10 -4.13 9.59 18.45
C THR A 10 -4.58 8.67 17.30
N VAL A 11 -5.38 9.19 16.36
CA VAL A 11 -5.77 8.45 15.15
C VAL A 11 -4.56 8.19 14.26
N ALA A 12 -3.74 9.20 13.99
CA ALA A 12 -2.53 9.06 13.17
C ALA A 12 -1.56 8.01 13.76
N ILE A 13 -1.29 8.06 15.07
CA ILE A 13 -0.43 7.09 15.75
C ILE A 13 -0.99 5.68 15.63
N ARG A 14 -2.29 5.49 15.87
CA ARG A 14 -2.94 4.16 15.74
C ARG A 14 -2.78 3.59 14.32
N VAL A 15 -3.00 4.41 13.30
CA VAL A 15 -2.90 3.95 11.90
C VAL A 15 -1.44 3.72 11.50
N VAL A 16 -0.49 4.57 11.90
CA VAL A 16 0.95 4.33 11.67
C VAL A 16 1.39 3.04 12.34
N SER A 17 1.02 2.82 13.61
CA SER A 17 1.32 1.58 14.32
C SER A 17 0.73 0.36 13.61
N ALA A 18 -0.52 0.47 13.12
CA ALA A 18 -1.14 -0.60 12.34
C ALA A 18 -0.36 -0.89 11.04
N LEU A 19 0.12 0.13 10.32
CA LEU A 19 0.95 -0.05 9.13
C LEU A 19 2.29 -0.71 9.43
N VAL A 20 2.94 -0.32 10.53
CA VAL A 20 4.20 -0.95 10.97
C VAL A 20 3.95 -2.43 11.30
N ILE A 21 2.89 -2.74 12.04
CA ILE A 21 2.49 -4.12 12.33
C ILE A 21 2.25 -4.90 11.03
N LEU A 22 1.49 -4.33 10.09
CA LEU A 22 1.22 -4.97 8.80
C LEU A 22 2.50 -5.20 7.99
N LEU A 23 3.47 -4.28 8.04
CA LEU A 23 4.74 -4.41 7.34
C LEU A 23 5.62 -5.51 7.98
N VAL A 24 5.62 -5.61 9.31
CA VAL A 24 6.27 -6.71 10.03
C VAL A 24 5.61 -8.04 9.70
N LEU A 25 4.27 -8.11 9.70
CA LEU A 25 3.54 -9.32 9.34
C LEU A 25 3.82 -9.72 7.88
N LEU A 26 3.82 -8.76 6.95
CA LEU A 26 4.14 -9.00 5.54
C LEU A 26 5.55 -9.58 5.40
N TRP A 27 6.52 -9.03 6.11
CA TRP A 27 7.89 -9.55 6.13
C TRP A 27 7.95 -10.96 6.72
N LEU A 28 7.31 -11.21 7.87
CA LEU A 28 7.30 -12.52 8.51
C LEU A 28 6.65 -13.59 7.62
N PHE A 29 5.48 -13.33 7.06
CA PHE A 29 4.76 -14.28 6.21
C PHE A 29 5.39 -14.46 4.82
N SER A 30 6.22 -13.52 4.36
CA SER A 30 7.00 -13.69 3.13
C SER A 30 8.32 -14.42 3.33
N THR A 31 8.77 -14.60 4.58
CA THR A 31 10.05 -15.22 4.91
C THR A 31 9.89 -16.40 5.88
N SER A 32 9.91 -16.13 7.20
CA SER A 32 10.04 -17.14 8.25
C SER A 32 8.75 -17.89 8.58
N LEU A 33 7.59 -17.26 8.38
CA LEU A 33 6.26 -17.83 8.63
C LEU A 33 5.52 -18.18 7.33
N PHE A 34 6.27 -18.34 6.23
CA PHE A 34 5.67 -18.76 4.98
C PHE A 34 5.00 -20.12 5.15
N ILE A 35 3.74 -20.21 4.71
CA ILE A 35 2.94 -21.43 4.82
C ILE A 35 2.97 -22.15 3.46
N PRO A 36 3.77 -23.22 3.30
CA PRO A 36 3.96 -23.92 2.02
C PRO A 36 2.83 -24.90 1.71
N ILE A 37 1.60 -24.58 2.11
CA ILE A 37 0.42 -25.39 1.77
C ILE A 37 -0.01 -25.01 0.36
N ARG A 38 0.14 -25.93 -0.58
CA ARG A 38 -0.27 -25.72 -1.98
C ARG A 38 -1.79 -25.68 -2.08
N ILE A 39 -2.33 -24.55 -2.54
CA ILE A 39 -3.77 -24.40 -2.79
C ILE A 39 -4.08 -24.77 -4.24
N TYR A 40 -3.28 -24.27 -5.18
CA TYR A 40 -3.45 -24.57 -6.60
C TYR A 40 -2.17 -24.32 -7.39
N ARG A 41 -1.63 -25.37 -8.04
CA ARG A 41 -0.37 -25.30 -8.81
C ARG A 41 0.76 -24.65 -7.98
N GLU A 42 1.30 -23.52 -8.43
CA GLU A 42 2.37 -22.77 -7.76
C GLU A 42 1.86 -21.66 -6.82
N ILE A 43 0.56 -21.64 -6.52
CA ILE A 43 -0.03 -20.77 -5.50
C ILE A 43 -0.11 -21.52 -4.18
N TYR A 44 0.65 -21.01 -3.20
CA TYR A 44 0.66 -21.49 -1.82
C TYR A 44 -0.22 -20.59 -0.94
N LEU A 45 -0.72 -21.14 0.17
CA LEU A 45 -1.51 -20.41 1.15
C LEU A 45 -0.76 -19.18 1.67
N GLY A 46 0.56 -19.30 1.86
CA GLY A 46 1.44 -18.17 2.20
C GLY A 46 1.34 -17.01 1.19
N ASN A 47 1.29 -17.29 -0.12
CA ASN A 47 1.15 -16.26 -1.14
C ASN A 47 -0.18 -15.49 -1.00
N ILE A 48 -1.26 -16.21 -0.70
CA ILE A 48 -2.59 -15.61 -0.50
C ILE A 48 -2.59 -14.71 0.74
N ILE A 49 -2.02 -15.20 1.85
CA ILE A 49 -1.90 -14.42 3.09
C ILE A 49 -1.10 -13.14 2.85
N VAL A 50 0.06 -13.23 2.19
CA VAL A 50 0.90 -12.08 1.86
C VAL A 50 0.15 -11.07 0.96
N ALA A 51 -0.58 -11.54 -0.05
CA ALA A 51 -1.41 -10.69 -0.90
C ALA A 51 -2.52 -9.97 -0.12
N VAL A 52 -3.18 -10.67 0.81
CA VAL A 52 -4.22 -10.09 1.68
C VAL A 52 -3.62 -9.03 2.60
N ILE A 53 -2.48 -9.30 3.23
CA ILE A 53 -1.79 -8.31 4.10
C ILE A 53 -1.41 -7.07 3.28
N ALA A 54 -0.89 -7.24 2.07
CA ALA A 54 -0.55 -6.12 1.20
C ALA A 54 -1.79 -5.28 0.82
N PHE A 55 -2.93 -5.92 0.59
CA PHE A 55 -4.20 -5.24 0.34
C PHE A 55 -4.68 -4.45 1.55
N ILE A 56 -4.65 -5.06 2.75
CA ILE A 56 -5.02 -4.39 4.00
C ILE A 56 -4.09 -3.20 4.27
N PHE A 57 -2.79 -3.35 4.01
CA PHE A 57 -1.82 -2.26 4.09
C PHE A 57 -2.20 -1.10 3.17
N ALA A 58 -2.52 -1.39 1.90
CA ALA A 58 -2.90 -0.35 0.94
C ALA A 58 -4.15 0.43 1.38
N LEU A 59 -5.18 -0.28 1.87
CA LEU A 59 -6.40 0.32 2.41
C LEU A 59 -6.12 1.21 3.63
N LYS A 60 -5.33 0.71 4.58
CA LYS A 60 -4.97 1.45 5.80
C LYS A 60 -4.05 2.64 5.54
N ALA A 61 -3.17 2.54 4.55
CA ALA A 61 -2.31 3.65 4.15
C ALA A 61 -3.14 4.79 3.52
N GLU A 62 -4.22 4.48 2.82
CA GLU A 62 -5.13 5.51 2.30
C GLU A 62 -5.90 6.23 3.42
N GLU A 63 -6.33 5.50 4.46
CA GLU A 63 -6.95 6.10 5.66
C GLU A 63 -6.01 7.08 6.38
N LEU A 64 -4.70 6.90 6.27
CA LEU A 64 -3.69 7.73 6.94
C LEU A 64 -3.52 9.13 6.32
N ALA A 65 -3.91 9.30 5.06
CA ALA A 65 -3.67 10.54 4.33
C ALA A 65 -4.36 11.76 4.98
N SER A 66 -5.61 11.60 5.42
CA SER A 66 -6.43 12.64 6.04
C SER A 66 -5.96 13.08 7.44
N PRO A 67 -5.71 12.17 8.41
CA PRO A 67 -5.22 12.56 9.73
C PRO A 67 -3.82 13.15 9.68
N LEU A 68 -2.92 12.63 8.83
CA LEU A 68 -1.59 13.22 8.68
C LEU A 68 -1.63 14.60 8.01
N SER A 69 -2.50 14.82 7.01
CA SER A 69 -2.61 16.13 6.38
C SER A 69 -3.08 17.20 7.36
N SER A 70 -4.05 16.85 8.21
CA SER A 70 -4.55 17.71 9.28
C SER A 70 -3.41 18.12 10.22
N GLU A 71 -2.63 17.14 10.72
CA GLU A 71 -1.54 17.40 11.66
C GLU A 71 -0.40 18.22 11.05
N VAL A 72 0.04 17.90 9.82
CA VAL A 72 1.12 18.63 9.14
C VAL A 72 0.68 20.06 8.82
N SER A 73 -0.58 20.27 8.41
CA SER A 73 -1.11 21.61 8.16
C SER A 73 -1.15 22.48 9.41
N LEU A 74 -1.54 21.90 10.55
CA LEU A 74 -1.56 22.57 11.85
C LEU A 74 -0.15 22.93 12.33
N ARG A 75 0.82 22.02 12.15
CA ARG A 75 2.20 22.22 12.64
C ARG A 75 3.01 23.22 11.81
N PHE A 76 2.80 23.25 10.50
CA PHE A 76 3.61 24.07 9.59
C PHE A 76 2.90 25.34 9.09
N ARG A 77 1.65 25.60 9.52
CA ARG A 77 0.81 26.72 9.03
C ARG A 77 0.73 26.79 7.51
N LEU A 78 0.81 25.63 6.86
CA LEU A 78 0.75 25.51 5.41
C LEU A 78 -0.67 25.17 4.98
N ASN A 79 -1.00 25.47 3.71
CA ASN A 79 -2.33 25.19 3.17
C ASN A 79 -2.62 23.67 3.23
N SER A 80 -3.57 23.29 4.12
CA SER A 80 -3.92 21.91 4.43
C SER A 80 -4.30 21.09 3.20
N GLN A 81 -4.89 21.75 2.20
CA GLN A 81 -5.38 21.10 1.00
C GLN A 81 -4.25 20.64 0.06
N LYS A 82 -3.19 21.45 -0.11
CA LYS A 82 -2.04 21.10 -0.96
C LYS A 82 -1.17 20.00 -0.34
N ILE A 83 -0.93 20.10 0.96
CA ILE A 83 -0.16 19.08 1.70
C ILE A 83 -0.92 17.78 1.77
N GLY A 84 -2.23 17.81 2.03
CA GLY A 84 -3.03 16.60 2.06
C GLY A 84 -3.08 15.88 0.72
N GLY A 85 -3.15 16.62 -0.39
CA GLY A 85 -3.05 16.06 -1.73
C GLY A 85 -1.70 15.35 -1.95
N THR A 86 -0.60 16.03 -1.65
CA THR A 86 0.75 15.48 -1.83
C THR A 86 0.98 14.24 -0.97
N LEU A 87 0.58 14.30 0.30
CA LEU A 87 0.77 13.20 1.25
C LEU A 87 -0.08 11.98 0.88
N LYS A 88 -1.32 12.21 0.42
CA LYS A 88 -2.19 11.15 -0.09
C LYS A 88 -1.56 10.40 -1.25
N TRP A 89 -1.03 11.14 -2.23
CA TRP A 89 -0.40 10.52 -3.39
C TRP A 89 0.93 9.84 -3.06
N GLY A 90 1.72 10.40 -2.13
CA GLY A 90 2.91 9.76 -1.59
C GLY A 90 2.62 8.43 -0.90
N LEU A 91 1.58 8.39 -0.05
CA LEU A 91 1.14 7.14 0.60
C LEU A 91 0.67 6.11 -0.44
N ARG A 92 -0.02 6.54 -1.50
CA ARG A 92 -0.42 5.65 -2.60
C ARG A 92 0.77 5.05 -3.34
N LEU A 93 1.90 5.78 -3.49
CA LEU A 93 3.14 5.19 -4.05
C LEU A 93 3.69 4.07 -3.16
N ILE A 94 3.73 4.30 -1.84
CA ILE A 94 4.20 3.30 -0.88
C ILE A 94 3.29 2.07 -0.94
N SER A 95 1.96 2.28 -0.93
CA SER A 95 0.99 1.20 -1.10
C SER A 95 1.19 0.42 -2.39
N LEU A 96 1.46 1.11 -3.50
CA LEU A 96 1.72 0.46 -4.79
C LEU A 96 2.96 -0.44 -4.74
N ALA A 97 4.04 0.00 -4.10
CA ALA A 97 5.25 -0.80 -3.93
C ALA A 97 4.98 -2.05 -3.07
N VAL A 98 4.22 -1.91 -1.99
CA VAL A 98 3.83 -3.05 -1.14
C VAL A 98 2.95 -4.03 -1.91
N LEU A 99 2.00 -3.54 -2.72
CA LEU A 99 1.16 -4.37 -3.58
C LEU A 99 1.95 -5.09 -4.68
N TYR A 100 2.97 -4.45 -5.26
CA TYR A 100 3.86 -5.08 -6.24
C TYR A 100 4.58 -6.30 -5.65
N VAL A 101 5.08 -6.19 -4.43
CA VAL A 101 5.71 -7.34 -3.77
C VAL A 101 4.65 -8.37 -3.37
N GLY A 102 3.55 -7.92 -2.75
CA GLY A 102 2.55 -8.80 -2.16
C GLY A 102 1.74 -9.60 -3.18
N LEU A 103 1.47 -9.03 -4.36
CA LEU A 103 0.69 -9.69 -5.40
C LEU A 103 1.53 -10.59 -6.30
N HIS A 104 2.86 -10.54 -6.23
CA HIS A 104 3.73 -11.35 -7.08
C HIS A 104 3.48 -12.86 -6.88
N GLY A 105 3.28 -13.31 -5.64
CA GLY A 105 2.99 -14.73 -5.37
C GLY A 105 1.64 -15.24 -5.90
N VAL A 106 0.73 -14.35 -6.31
CA VAL A 106 -0.64 -14.70 -6.71
C VAL A 106 -0.93 -14.21 -8.12
N LEU A 107 -0.92 -12.91 -8.36
CA LEU A 107 -1.32 -12.31 -9.64
C LEU A 107 -0.33 -12.67 -10.76
N PHE A 108 0.96 -12.65 -10.49
CA PHE A 108 1.95 -13.09 -11.48
C PHE A 108 1.81 -14.59 -11.78
N GLN A 109 1.57 -15.42 -10.75
CA GLN A 109 1.28 -16.84 -10.96
C GLN A 109 0.04 -17.05 -11.83
N ILE A 110 -1.03 -16.29 -11.59
CA ILE A 110 -2.24 -16.32 -12.45
C ILE A 110 -1.90 -15.93 -13.89
N LEU A 111 -1.10 -14.87 -14.11
CA LEU A 111 -0.70 -14.44 -15.46
C LEU A 111 0.12 -15.52 -16.18
N THR A 112 0.98 -16.25 -15.48
CA THR A 112 1.76 -17.37 -16.07
C THR A 112 0.91 -18.58 -16.45
N TRP A 113 -0.38 -18.59 -16.12
CA TRP A 113 -1.30 -19.63 -16.60
C TRP A 113 -1.80 -19.36 -18.00
N TYR A 114 -1.89 -18.10 -18.40
CA TYR A 114 -2.45 -17.67 -19.68
C TYR A 114 -1.37 -17.31 -20.69
N PHE A 115 -0.20 -16.91 -20.22
CA PHE A 115 0.90 -16.43 -21.05
C PHE A 115 2.21 -17.10 -20.68
N GLU A 116 3.18 -17.06 -21.60
CA GLU A 116 4.55 -17.44 -21.31
C GLU A 116 5.15 -16.56 -20.21
N HIS A 117 6.07 -17.11 -19.43
CA HIS A 117 6.68 -16.43 -18.28
C HIS A 117 7.26 -15.05 -18.60
N SER A 118 7.90 -14.91 -19.77
CA SER A 118 8.45 -13.65 -20.28
C SER A 118 7.36 -12.59 -20.52
N VAL A 119 6.25 -13.01 -21.12
CA VAL A 119 5.09 -12.16 -21.41
C VAL A 119 4.37 -11.79 -20.11
N SER A 120 4.14 -12.75 -19.21
CA SER A 120 3.53 -12.51 -17.89
C SER A 120 4.34 -11.51 -17.05
N SER A 121 5.67 -11.63 -17.07
CA SER A 121 6.57 -10.70 -16.36
C SER A 121 6.48 -9.30 -16.93
N THR A 122 6.47 -9.20 -18.27
CA THR A 122 6.34 -7.93 -18.97
C THR A 122 5.00 -7.26 -18.64
N ILE A 123 3.89 -7.99 -18.72
CA ILE A 123 2.55 -7.48 -18.40
C ILE A 123 2.49 -7.02 -16.94
N TYR A 124 2.95 -7.87 -16.01
CA TYR A 124 2.94 -7.56 -14.58
C TYR A 124 3.72 -6.27 -14.29
N ASN A 125 4.96 -6.17 -14.76
CA ASN A 125 5.81 -5.01 -14.54
C ASN A 125 5.24 -3.75 -15.21
N ALA A 126 4.75 -3.87 -16.44
CA ALA A 126 4.18 -2.75 -17.18
C ALA A 126 2.97 -2.14 -16.44
N VAL A 127 2.07 -2.96 -15.90
CA VAL A 127 0.90 -2.47 -15.15
C VAL A 127 1.31 -1.63 -13.94
N PHE A 128 2.29 -2.11 -13.17
CA PHE A 128 2.78 -1.38 -11.99
C PHE A 128 3.58 -0.14 -12.37
N VAL A 129 4.40 -0.19 -13.42
CA VAL A 129 5.14 0.99 -13.92
C VAL A 129 4.19 2.06 -14.43
N VAL A 130 3.17 1.71 -15.21
CA VAL A 130 2.17 2.66 -15.71
C VAL A 130 1.40 3.28 -14.55
N THR A 131 0.94 2.45 -13.61
CA THR A 131 0.21 2.92 -12.42
C THR A 131 1.09 3.83 -11.56
N GLY A 132 2.35 3.45 -11.33
CA GLY A 132 3.33 4.25 -10.61
C GLY A 132 3.58 5.60 -11.28
N SER A 133 3.74 5.61 -12.61
CA SER A 133 3.94 6.82 -13.40
C SER A 133 2.75 7.78 -13.29
N VAL A 134 1.53 7.26 -13.35
CA VAL A 134 0.30 8.04 -13.15
C VAL A 134 0.27 8.64 -11.75
N ILE A 135 0.62 7.87 -10.71
CA ILE A 135 0.65 8.39 -9.34
C ILE A 135 1.74 9.45 -9.18
N VAL A 136 2.95 9.24 -9.70
CA VAL A 136 4.04 10.23 -9.66
C VAL A 136 3.61 11.53 -10.34
N TYR A 137 2.96 11.45 -11.50
CA TYR A 137 2.39 12.63 -12.15
C TYR A 137 1.39 13.37 -11.26
N GLN A 138 0.52 12.64 -10.54
CA GLN A 138 -0.43 13.23 -9.61
C GLN A 138 0.24 13.87 -8.39
N VAL A 139 1.35 13.29 -7.89
CA VAL A 139 2.19 13.90 -6.85
C VAL A 139 2.74 15.23 -7.36
N ILE A 140 3.40 15.25 -8.53
CA ILE A 140 3.99 16.46 -9.11
C ILE A 140 2.91 17.52 -9.31
N LYS A 141 1.77 17.15 -9.91
CA LYS A 141 0.63 18.04 -10.11
C LYS A 141 0.10 18.64 -8.80
N ALA A 142 0.03 17.86 -7.73
CA ALA A 142 -0.41 18.33 -6.42
C ALA A 142 0.59 19.31 -5.76
N ILE A 143 1.87 19.19 -6.08
CA ILE A 143 2.93 20.09 -5.58
C ILE A 143 2.96 21.39 -6.40
N THR A 144 2.79 21.33 -7.72
CA THR A 144 2.95 22.48 -8.62
C THR A 144 1.68 23.31 -8.81
N SER A 145 0.49 22.74 -8.57
CA SER A 145 -0.80 23.46 -8.63
C SER A 145 -1.13 24.11 -7.30
#